data_AF-A0A9X8VKD9-F1
#
_entry.id   AF-A0A9X8VKD9-F1
#
_cell.length_a   1.000
_cell.length_b   1.000
_cell.length_c   1.000
_cell.angle_alpha   90.00
_cell.angle_beta   90.00
_cell.angle_gamma   90.00
#
_symmetry.space_group_name_H-M   'P 1'
#
loop_
_entity.id
_entity.type
_entity.pdbx_description
1 polymer ?
#
loop_
_entity_poly.entity_id
_entity_poly.type
_entity_poly.pdbx_seq_one_letter_code
_entity_poly.pdbx_strand_id
1 'polypeptide(L)'
;GFDPTADSLHLGHLVPLLCLKRFQLAGHKPVALVGGATGLIGDPSFKAAERKLNTTDTVNEWVEKIRKQVSPFLDFDCGGNSAIAANNYDWFGGMNVLTFLRDIGKHFSVNQMINKEAVKQRLNRDDSGISFTEFSYNLLQGYDFSELYNRHQVELQIGGSDQWGNITSGIDLTRRQHQKQVFGL
;
A
#
# COMPACT_ATOMS: atom_id res chain seq x y z
N GLY A 1 4.98 -1.84 -0.18
CA GLY A 1 4.24 -1.49 -1.40
C GLY A 1 4.94 -0.36 -2.10
N PHE A 2 4.85 -0.30 -3.42
CA PHE A 2 5.44 0.76 -4.24
C PHE A 2 4.37 1.30 -5.18
N ASP A 3 3.97 2.56 -4.98
CA ASP A 3 2.96 3.20 -5.81
C ASP A 3 3.59 3.80 -7.08
N PRO A 4 3.03 3.49 -8.27
CA PRO A 4 3.47 4.06 -9.54
C PRO A 4 3.06 5.54 -9.62
N THR A 5 3.91 6.42 -9.13
CA THR A 5 3.72 7.89 -9.18
C THR A 5 4.61 8.58 -10.22
N ALA A 6 5.59 7.84 -10.74
CA ALA A 6 6.50 8.22 -11.81
C ALA A 6 6.93 6.95 -12.55
N ASP A 7 7.65 7.12 -13.66
CA ASP A 7 8.12 6.03 -14.48
C ASP A 7 9.40 5.33 -13.96
N SER A 8 9.93 5.81 -12.82
CA SER A 8 11.10 5.26 -12.15
C SER A 8 11.04 5.45 -10.63
N LEU A 9 11.61 4.50 -9.89
CA LEU A 9 11.94 4.68 -8.48
C LEU A 9 13.12 5.66 -8.35
N HIS A 10 13.08 6.45 -7.28
CA HIS A 10 14.20 7.28 -6.81
C HIS A 10 14.75 6.78 -5.46
N LEU A 11 15.85 7.36 -4.97
CA LEU A 11 16.54 6.96 -3.73
C LEU A 11 15.63 6.80 -2.49
N GLY A 12 14.59 7.64 -2.34
CA GLY A 12 13.61 7.48 -1.26
C GLY A 12 12.89 6.12 -1.20
N HIS A 13 12.80 5.39 -2.31
CA HIS A 13 12.20 4.04 -2.34
C HIS A 13 13.23 2.93 -2.10
N LEU A 14 14.52 3.27 -2.15
CA LEU A 14 15.59 2.27 -2.08
C LEU A 14 15.75 1.69 -0.68
N VAL A 15 15.52 2.50 0.37
CA VAL A 15 15.59 2.03 1.76
C VAL A 15 14.63 0.86 2.03
N PRO A 16 13.30 0.98 1.81
CA PRO A 16 12.38 -0.14 2.03
C PRO A 16 12.66 -1.33 1.09
N LEU A 17 13.11 -1.08 -0.13
CA LEU A 17 13.48 -2.14 -1.08
C LEU A 17 14.70 -2.95 -0.61
N LEU A 18 15.74 -2.28 -0.12
CA LEU A 18 16.91 -2.94 0.46
C LEU A 18 16.55 -3.65 1.77
N CYS A 19 15.61 -3.12 2.55
CA CYS A 19 15.08 -3.84 3.71
C CYS A 19 14.43 -5.16 3.29
N LEU A 20 13.59 -5.20 2.25
CA LEU A 20 13.06 -6.46 1.71
C LEU A 20 14.16 -7.44 1.35
N LYS A 21 15.24 -6.98 0.70
CA LYS A 21 16.40 -7.84 0.40
C LYS A 21 17.09 -8.35 1.67
N ARG A 22 17.24 -7.53 2.71
CA ARG A 22 17.81 -7.96 4.00
C ARG A 22 16.96 -9.04 4.66
N PHE A 23 15.64 -8.89 4.65
CA PHE A 23 14.71 -9.94 5.12
C PHE A 23 14.88 -11.22 4.30
N GLN A 24 15.03 -11.11 2.98
CA GLN A 24 15.29 -12.26 2.13
C GLN A 24 16.59 -12.98 2.45
N LEU A 25 17.68 -12.23 2.63
CA LEU A 25 18.98 -12.77 3.00
C LEU A 25 18.96 -13.45 4.38
N ALA A 26 18.06 -13.02 5.27
CA ALA A 26 17.81 -13.66 6.56
C ALA A 26 16.87 -14.89 6.47
N GLY A 27 16.45 -15.30 5.26
CA GLY A 27 15.62 -16.48 5.03
C GLY A 27 14.11 -16.22 4.99
N HIS A 28 13.67 -14.97 5.16
CA HIS A 28 12.25 -14.61 5.06
C HIS A 28 11.82 -14.46 3.60
N LYS A 29 10.51 -14.61 3.32
CA LYS A 29 9.96 -14.50 1.97
C LYS A 29 9.47 -13.07 1.71
N PRO A 30 10.14 -12.25 0.87
CA PRO A 30 9.68 -10.90 0.59
C PRO A 30 8.52 -10.89 -0.41
N VAL A 31 7.56 -10.01 -0.18
CA VAL A 31 6.49 -9.70 -1.15
C VAL A 31 6.62 -8.24 -1.58
N ALA A 32 6.95 -8.03 -2.85
CA ALA A 32 7.00 -6.72 -3.47
C ALA A 32 5.64 -6.42 -4.12
N LEU A 33 4.81 -5.66 -3.41
CA LEU A 33 3.53 -5.17 -3.92
C LEU A 33 3.73 -3.90 -4.76
N VAL A 34 3.27 -3.90 -6.01
CA VAL A 34 3.12 -2.72 -6.85
C VAL A 34 1.68 -2.21 -6.79
N GLY A 35 1.51 -0.91 -6.59
CA GLY A 35 0.23 -0.26 -6.34
C GLY A 35 -0.57 0.08 -7.61
N GLY A 36 -0.96 -0.90 -8.43
CA GLY A 36 -1.73 -0.64 -9.64
C GLY A 36 -3.09 0.03 -9.38
N ALA A 37 -3.75 -0.29 -8.27
CA ALA A 37 -4.99 0.36 -7.84
C ALA A 37 -4.74 1.59 -6.95
N THR A 38 -3.85 1.48 -5.96
CA THR A 38 -3.52 2.60 -5.05
C THR A 38 -2.91 3.78 -5.78
N GLY A 39 -2.12 3.53 -6.85
CA GLY A 39 -1.57 4.56 -7.73
C GLY A 39 -2.63 5.35 -8.52
N LEU A 40 -3.83 4.78 -8.73
CA LEU A 40 -4.97 5.49 -9.34
C LEU A 40 -5.71 6.39 -8.34
N ILE A 41 -5.51 6.19 -7.03
CA ILE A 41 -6.14 6.99 -5.97
C ILE A 41 -5.19 8.07 -5.46
N GLY A 42 -3.95 7.69 -5.17
CA GLY A 42 -2.90 8.56 -4.65
C GLY A 42 -2.88 8.67 -3.13
N ASP A 43 -1.73 8.36 -2.53
CA ASP A 43 -1.51 8.50 -1.08
C ASP A 43 -1.41 9.99 -0.65
N PRO A 44 -2.30 10.47 0.25
CA PRO A 44 -2.23 11.82 0.80
C PRO A 44 -1.21 12.00 1.94
N SER A 45 -0.59 10.91 2.43
CA SER A 45 0.23 10.93 3.64
C SER A 45 1.35 11.96 3.56
N PHE A 46 1.30 12.95 4.47
CA PHE A 46 2.25 14.07 4.56
C PHE A 46 2.41 14.89 3.26
N LYS A 47 1.39 14.89 2.39
CA LYS A 47 1.33 15.74 1.19
C LYS A 47 0.52 17.00 1.47
N ALA A 48 1.02 18.13 1.00
CA ALA A 48 0.39 19.45 1.21
C ALA A 48 -0.74 19.75 0.22
N ALA A 49 -0.75 19.10 -0.95
CA ALA A 49 -1.70 19.34 -2.03
C ALA A 49 -2.20 18.01 -2.62
N GLU A 50 -3.40 18.06 -3.19
CA GLU A 50 -4.02 16.93 -3.87
C GLU A 50 -3.24 16.54 -5.13
N ARG A 51 -3.11 15.24 -5.36
CA ARG A 51 -2.44 14.72 -6.56
C ARG A 51 -3.37 14.79 -7.78
N LYS A 52 -2.78 15.06 -8.94
CA LYS A 52 -3.47 14.83 -10.22
C LYS A 52 -3.57 13.33 -10.44
N LEU A 53 -4.78 12.86 -10.75
CA LEU A 53 -5.03 11.46 -11.09
C LEU A 53 -4.39 11.15 -12.45
N ASN A 54 -3.66 10.04 -12.52
CA ASN A 54 -3.08 9.54 -13.75
C ASN A 54 -4.08 8.64 -14.48
N THR A 55 -3.92 8.52 -15.80
CA THR A 55 -4.74 7.57 -16.57
C THR A 55 -4.36 6.14 -16.25
N THR A 56 -5.29 5.21 -16.44
CA THR A 56 -5.03 3.78 -16.26
C THR A 56 -3.89 3.28 -17.16
N ASP A 57 -3.81 3.77 -18.40
CA ASP A 57 -2.73 3.43 -19.32
C ASP A 57 -1.36 3.86 -18.79
N THR A 58 -1.27 5.11 -18.31
CA THR A 58 -0.05 5.64 -17.69
C THR A 58 0.36 4.82 -16.46
N VAL A 59 -0.59 4.49 -15.59
CA VAL A 59 -0.32 3.70 -14.38
C VAL A 59 0.17 2.30 -14.75
N ASN A 60 -0.47 1.64 -15.74
CA ASN A 60 -0.06 0.31 -16.20
C ASN A 60 1.37 0.31 -16.79
N GLU A 61 1.73 1.34 -17.57
CA GLU A 61 3.10 1.48 -18.08
C GLU A 61 4.12 1.63 -16.95
N TRP A 62 3.80 2.43 -15.92
CA TRP A 62 4.67 2.66 -14.77
C TRP A 62 4.79 1.43 -13.87
N VAL A 63 3.70 0.67 -13.69
CA VAL A 63 3.72 -0.61 -12.97
C VAL A 63 4.76 -1.55 -13.58
N GLU A 64 4.77 -1.71 -14.91
CA GLU A 64 5.72 -2.57 -15.59
C GLU A 64 7.16 -2.07 -15.49
N LYS A 65 7.39 -0.75 -15.59
CA LYS A 65 8.72 -0.16 -15.39
C LYS A 65 9.24 -0.38 -13.97
N ILE A 66 8.42 -0.09 -12.96
CA ILE A 66 8.77 -0.27 -11.55
C ILE A 66 9.03 -1.74 -11.24
N ARG A 67 8.20 -2.66 -11.75
CA ARG A 67 8.41 -4.10 -11.58
C ARG A 67 9.78 -4.53 -12.11
N LYS A 68 10.18 -4.06 -13.29
CA LYS A 68 11.52 -4.32 -13.87
C LYS A 68 12.66 -3.69 -13.07
N GLN A 69 12.42 -2.59 -12.36
CA GLN A 69 13.41 -1.98 -11.49
C GLN A 69 13.53 -2.68 -10.14
N VAL A 70 12.44 -3.24 -9.61
CA VAL A 70 12.43 -3.99 -8.36
C VAL A 70 13.03 -5.39 -8.54
N SER A 71 12.81 -6.02 -9.69
CA SER A 71 13.20 -7.41 -9.92
C SER A 71 14.69 -7.73 -9.68
N PRO A 72 15.68 -6.86 -10.01
CA PRO A 72 17.08 -7.16 -9.76
C PRO A 72 17.49 -7.11 -8.27
N PHE A 73 16.68 -6.50 -7.40
CA PHE A 73 17.00 -6.38 -5.98
C PHE A 73 16.62 -7.62 -5.18
N LEU A 74 15.63 -8.37 -5.64
CA LEU A 74 15.10 -9.55 -4.95
C LEU A 74 15.38 -10.79 -5.78
N ASP A 75 15.60 -11.91 -5.09
CA ASP A 75 15.79 -13.19 -5.75
C ASP A 75 14.43 -13.89 -5.94
N PHE A 76 14.07 -14.20 -7.18
CA PHE A 76 12.79 -14.84 -7.51
C PHE A 76 12.93 -16.35 -7.73
N ASP A 77 14.14 -16.90 -7.63
CA ASP A 77 14.43 -18.31 -7.90
C ASP A 77 15.46 -18.88 -6.90
N CYS A 78 15.20 -18.67 -5.60
CA CYS A 78 16.04 -19.15 -4.50
C CYS A 78 15.36 -20.22 -3.63
N GLY A 79 14.29 -20.85 -4.14
CA GLY A 79 13.54 -21.89 -3.43
C GLY A 79 12.49 -21.32 -2.46
N GLY A 80 12.48 -21.79 -1.21
CA GLY A 80 11.39 -21.56 -0.25
C GLY A 80 11.09 -20.09 0.07
N ASN A 81 12.09 -19.21 -0.01
CA ASN A 81 11.97 -17.77 0.23
C ASN A 81 12.08 -16.91 -1.04
N SER A 82 11.80 -17.50 -2.21
CA SER A 82 11.72 -16.76 -3.47
C SER A 82 10.71 -15.62 -3.37
N ALA A 83 11.10 -14.46 -3.88
CA ALA A 83 10.28 -13.25 -3.81
C ALA A 83 8.96 -13.40 -4.59
N ILE A 84 7.93 -12.70 -4.13
CA ILE A 84 6.64 -12.61 -4.82
C ILE A 84 6.48 -11.18 -5.34
N ALA A 85 6.17 -11.05 -6.63
CA ALA A 85 5.66 -9.80 -7.19
C ALA A 85 4.13 -9.82 -7.13
N ALA A 86 3.53 -8.84 -6.44
CA ALA A 86 2.09 -8.71 -6.32
C ALA A 86 1.61 -7.38 -6.91
N ASN A 87 0.36 -7.32 -7.37
CA ASN A 87 -0.28 -6.09 -7.82
C ASN A 87 -1.66 -5.97 -7.17
N ASN A 88 -1.93 -4.88 -6.45
CA ASN A 88 -3.23 -4.71 -5.78
C ASN A 88 -4.41 -4.46 -6.74
N TYR A 89 -4.12 -4.17 -8.01
CA TYR A 89 -5.15 -4.18 -9.05
C TYR A 89 -5.81 -5.56 -9.21
N ASP A 90 -5.13 -6.65 -8.85
CA ASP A 90 -5.64 -8.01 -8.95
C ASP A 90 -6.87 -8.26 -8.07
N TRP A 91 -7.02 -7.53 -6.96
CA TRP A 91 -8.22 -7.63 -6.11
C TRP A 91 -9.12 -6.40 -6.22
N PHE A 92 -8.58 -5.20 -6.41
CA PHE A 92 -9.42 -4.00 -6.51
C PHE A 92 -10.07 -3.81 -7.89
N GLY A 93 -9.41 -4.23 -8.98
CA GLY A 93 -9.91 -4.01 -10.34
C GLY A 93 -11.28 -4.66 -10.61
N GLY A 94 -11.57 -5.78 -9.93
CA GLY A 94 -12.87 -6.47 -10.00
C GLY A 94 -13.79 -6.22 -8.79
N MET A 95 -13.38 -5.42 -7.81
CA MET A 95 -14.14 -5.23 -6.57
C MET A 95 -15.30 -4.28 -6.79
N ASN A 96 -16.51 -4.72 -6.42
CA ASN A 96 -17.68 -3.85 -6.44
C ASN A 96 -17.60 -2.80 -5.31
N VAL A 97 -18.03 -1.57 -5.59
CA VAL A 97 -18.04 -0.48 -4.61
C VAL A 97 -18.85 -0.82 -3.35
N LEU A 98 -19.95 -1.57 -3.47
CA LEU A 98 -20.74 -2.00 -2.32
C LEU A 98 -19.98 -3.00 -1.46
N THR A 99 -19.24 -3.92 -2.07
CA THR A 99 -18.33 -4.85 -1.38
C THR A 99 -17.26 -4.06 -0.64
N PHE A 100 -16.61 -3.10 -1.31
CA PHE A 100 -15.61 -2.24 -0.68
C PHE A 100 -16.15 -1.50 0.55
N LEU A 101 -17.30 -0.81 0.40
CA LEU A 101 -17.88 -0.04 1.51
C LEU A 101 -18.37 -0.93 2.66
N ARG A 102 -18.95 -2.10 2.37
CA ARG A 102 -19.52 -3.00 3.38
C ARG A 102 -18.51 -3.89 4.06
N ASP A 103 -17.58 -4.46 3.33
CA ASP A 103 -16.68 -5.50 3.85
C ASP A 103 -15.37 -4.91 4.36
N ILE A 104 -14.96 -3.75 3.83
CA ILE A 104 -13.79 -2.99 4.27
C ILE A 104 -14.25 -1.77 5.06
N GLY A 105 -15.03 -0.88 4.44
CA GLY A 105 -15.39 0.43 5.00
C GLY A 105 -16.04 0.40 6.39
N LYS A 106 -16.88 -0.61 6.69
CA LYS A 106 -17.52 -0.75 8.03
C LYS A 106 -16.52 -0.84 9.19
N HIS A 107 -15.26 -1.20 8.92
CA HIS A 107 -14.23 -1.34 9.93
C HIS A 107 -13.46 -0.05 10.19
N PHE A 108 -13.69 1.01 9.42
CA PHE A 108 -12.97 2.27 9.54
C PHE A 108 -13.86 3.33 10.19
N SER A 109 -13.44 3.83 11.35
CA SER A 109 -14.11 4.95 12.00
C SER A 109 -13.64 6.27 11.37
N VAL A 110 -14.57 7.04 10.81
CA VAL A 110 -14.29 8.36 10.25
C VAL A 110 -13.63 9.27 11.30
N ASN A 111 -14.11 9.24 12.55
CA ASN A 111 -13.51 10.01 13.66
C ASN A 111 -12.04 9.65 13.91
N GLN A 112 -11.67 8.38 13.77
CA GLN A 112 -10.27 7.97 13.91
C GLN A 112 -9.44 8.41 12.69
N MET A 113 -9.98 8.23 11.48
CA MET A 113 -9.30 8.58 10.23
C MET A 113 -8.95 10.07 10.14
N ILE A 114 -9.88 10.97 10.48
CA ILE A 114 -9.63 12.42 10.43
C ILE A 114 -8.59 12.89 11.47
N ASN A 115 -8.42 12.14 12.56
CA ASN A 115 -7.49 12.46 13.63
C ASN A 115 -6.08 11.91 13.39
N LYS A 116 -5.87 11.11 12.33
CA LYS A 116 -4.53 10.65 11.96
C LYS A 116 -3.67 11.83 11.53
N GLU A 117 -2.44 11.88 12.03
CA GLU A 117 -1.51 12.97 11.77
C GLU A 117 -1.30 13.25 10.27
N ALA A 118 -1.22 12.18 9.47
CA ALA A 118 -1.08 12.22 8.01
C ALA A 118 -2.20 13.00 7.29
N VAL A 119 -3.42 13.02 7.84
CA VAL A 119 -4.61 13.66 7.23
C VAL A 119 -5.01 14.94 7.96
N LYS A 120 -4.80 14.99 9.27
CA LYS A 120 -5.21 16.12 10.14
C LYS A 120 -4.66 17.46 9.66
N GLN A 121 -3.43 17.49 9.14
CA GLN A 121 -2.84 18.72 8.61
C GLN A 121 -3.61 19.29 7.40
N ARG A 122 -4.19 18.44 6.56
CA ARG A 122 -4.97 18.86 5.38
C ARG A 122 -6.38 19.30 5.72
N LEU A 123 -6.99 18.70 6.74
CA LEU A 123 -8.33 19.10 7.20
C LEU A 123 -8.35 20.48 7.85
N ASN A 124 -7.22 20.94 8.39
CA ASN A 124 -7.12 22.24 9.07
C ASN A 124 -6.80 23.41 8.13
N ARG A 125 -6.66 23.17 6.81
CA ARG A 125 -6.33 24.22 5.83
C ARG A 125 -7.55 24.50 4.96
N ASP A 126 -8.06 25.72 5.02
CA ASP A 126 -9.26 26.15 4.28
C ASP A 126 -9.08 26.14 2.75
N ASP A 127 -7.85 26.20 2.27
CA ASP A 127 -7.46 26.24 0.86
C ASP A 127 -7.00 24.89 0.28
N SER A 128 -6.84 23.86 1.13
CA SER A 128 -6.23 22.57 0.76
C SER A 128 -6.88 21.37 1.48
N GLY A 129 -8.21 21.32 1.47
CA GLY A 129 -9.01 20.19 1.98
C GLY A 129 -8.75 18.89 1.22
N ILE A 130 -9.03 17.74 1.83
CA ILE A 130 -8.79 16.40 1.27
C ILE A 130 -10.04 15.85 0.56
N SER A 131 -9.88 15.29 -0.65
CA SER A 131 -10.99 14.66 -1.37
C SER A 131 -11.35 13.30 -0.78
N PHE A 132 -12.58 12.84 -1.03
CA PHE A 132 -13.01 11.49 -0.61
C PHE A 132 -12.13 10.40 -1.25
N THR A 133 -11.68 10.62 -2.48
CA THR A 133 -10.77 9.74 -3.21
C THR A 133 -9.49 9.51 -2.40
N GLU A 134 -8.73 10.57 -2.10
CA GLU A 134 -7.50 10.45 -1.31
C GLU A 134 -7.78 9.98 0.13
N PHE A 135 -8.89 10.42 0.74
CA PHE A 135 -9.27 9.98 2.09
C PHE A 135 -9.53 8.46 2.15
N SER A 136 -10.02 7.87 1.06
CA SER A 136 -10.27 6.42 0.97
C SER A 136 -8.98 5.60 0.81
N TYR A 137 -7.85 6.20 0.44
CA TYR A 137 -6.58 5.51 0.21
C TYR A 137 -6.15 4.62 1.39
N ASN A 138 -6.37 5.11 2.62
CA ASN A 138 -6.05 4.37 3.84
C ASN A 138 -6.76 3.01 3.94
N LEU A 139 -7.99 2.91 3.40
CA LEU A 139 -8.75 1.67 3.37
C LEU A 139 -8.15 0.69 2.36
N LEU A 140 -7.71 1.17 1.21
CA LEU A 140 -7.11 0.34 0.16
C LEU A 140 -5.82 -0.30 0.68
N GLN A 141 -4.88 0.51 1.18
CA GLN A 141 -3.62 -0.02 1.71
C GLN A 141 -3.84 -0.88 2.96
N GLY A 142 -4.85 -0.59 3.78
CA GLY A 142 -5.23 -1.46 4.89
C GLY A 142 -5.70 -2.83 4.40
N TYR A 143 -6.51 -2.87 3.35
CA TYR A 143 -6.99 -4.12 2.77
C TYR A 143 -5.90 -4.90 2.04
N ASP A 144 -4.92 -4.23 1.43
CA ASP A 144 -3.75 -4.89 0.83
C ASP A 144 -3.05 -5.81 1.84
N PHE A 145 -2.86 -5.37 3.09
CA PHE A 145 -2.23 -6.22 4.10
C PHE A 145 -3.10 -7.44 4.44
N SER A 146 -4.41 -7.23 4.59
CA SER A 146 -5.35 -8.32 4.86
C SER A 146 -5.39 -9.35 3.74
N GLU A 147 -5.39 -8.89 2.48
CA GLU A 147 -5.43 -9.76 1.31
C GLU A 147 -4.09 -10.48 1.09
N LEU A 148 -2.96 -9.82 1.31
CA LEU A 148 -1.64 -10.45 1.27
C LEU A 148 -1.46 -11.48 2.39
N TYR A 149 -2.04 -11.24 3.57
CA TYR A 149 -2.13 -12.26 4.62
C TYR A 149 -2.95 -13.45 4.12
N ASN A 150 -4.14 -13.23 3.58
CA ASN A 150 -5.00 -14.30 3.06
C ASN A 150 -4.32 -15.14 1.97
N ARG A 151 -3.66 -14.49 0.99
CA ARG A 151 -3.05 -15.16 -0.17
C ARG A 151 -1.69 -15.80 0.11
N HIS A 152 -0.87 -15.14 0.93
CA HIS A 152 0.55 -15.47 1.05
C HIS A 152 1.05 -15.55 2.50
N GLN A 153 0.14 -15.43 3.47
CA GLN A 153 0.47 -15.43 4.90
C GLN A 153 1.52 -14.37 5.24
N VAL A 154 1.41 -13.18 4.63
CA VAL A 154 2.25 -12.03 4.98
C VAL A 154 1.90 -11.56 6.38
N GLU A 155 2.86 -11.67 7.31
CA GLU A 155 2.66 -11.29 8.73
C GLU A 155 3.37 -9.99 9.12
N LEU A 156 4.17 -9.41 8.23
CA LEU A 156 4.90 -8.16 8.46
C LEU A 156 4.80 -7.25 7.23
N GLN A 157 4.36 -6.01 7.44
CA GLN A 157 4.45 -4.95 6.45
C GLN A 157 5.52 -3.95 6.85
N ILE A 158 6.41 -3.63 5.92
CA ILE A 158 7.46 -2.62 6.11
C ILE A 158 7.21 -1.40 5.21
N GLY A 159 7.57 -0.20 5.67
CA GLY A 159 7.40 1.03 4.90
C GLY A 159 8.30 2.18 5.33
N GLY A 160 8.12 3.34 4.67
CA GLY A 160 8.68 4.60 5.15
C GLY A 160 7.99 5.08 6.43
N SER A 161 8.60 6.02 7.15
CA SER A 161 8.02 6.57 8.38
C SER A 161 6.66 7.24 8.17
N ASP A 162 6.42 7.78 6.97
CA ASP A 162 5.16 8.37 6.52
C ASP A 162 4.02 7.34 6.38
N GLN A 163 4.35 6.05 6.27
CA GLN A 163 3.38 4.97 6.03
C GLN A 163 2.79 4.35 7.30
N TRP A 164 3.25 4.76 8.49
CA TRP A 164 2.84 4.15 9.76
C TRP A 164 1.31 4.14 9.95
N GLY A 165 0.64 5.23 9.59
CA GLY A 165 -0.82 5.34 9.67
C GLY A 165 -1.57 4.37 8.76
N ASN A 166 -0.99 4.00 7.62
CA ASN A 166 -1.55 3.04 6.69
C ASN A 166 -1.26 1.60 7.12
N ILE A 167 -0.02 1.32 7.54
CA ILE A 167 0.40 0.00 8.05
C ILE A 167 -0.46 -0.44 9.25
N THR A 168 -0.65 0.45 10.23
CA THR A 168 -1.48 0.15 11.42
C THR A 168 -2.94 -0.12 11.07
N SER A 169 -3.45 0.47 9.98
CA SER A 169 -4.81 0.17 9.49
C SER A 169 -4.91 -1.23 8.93
N GLY A 170 -3.86 -1.68 8.22
CA GLY A 170 -3.77 -3.04 7.74
C GLY A 170 -3.66 -4.05 8.87
N ILE A 171 -2.90 -3.74 9.93
CA ILE A 171 -2.83 -4.58 11.13
C ILE A 171 -4.23 -4.74 11.75
N ASP A 172 -4.94 -3.64 11.97
CA ASP A 172 -6.27 -3.66 12.56
C ASP A 172 -7.29 -4.38 11.70
N LEU A 173 -7.27 -4.16 10.38
CA LEU A 173 -8.20 -4.79 9.46
C LEU A 173 -7.94 -6.30 9.34
N THR A 174 -6.66 -6.70 9.22
CA THR A 174 -6.27 -8.12 9.18
C THR A 174 -6.73 -8.86 10.43
N ARG A 175 -6.59 -8.25 11.61
CA ARG A 175 -7.11 -8.80 12.86
C ARG A 175 -8.63 -8.94 12.83
N ARG A 176 -9.37 -7.96 12.31
CA ARG A 176 -10.83 -8.01 12.25
C ARG A 176 -11.35 -9.04 11.26
N GLN A 177 -10.73 -9.16 10.09
CA GLN A 177 -11.18 -10.07 9.04
C GLN A 177 -10.71 -11.51 9.26
N HIS A 178 -9.47 -11.71 9.71
CA HIS A 178 -8.86 -13.04 9.80
C HIS A 178 -8.58 -13.52 11.23
N GLN A 179 -8.77 -12.67 12.25
CA GLN A 179 -8.46 -12.97 13.65
C GLN A 179 -7.00 -13.35 13.88
N LYS A 180 -6.10 -12.67 13.16
CA LYS A 180 -4.67 -12.93 13.16
C LYS A 180 -3.88 -11.70 13.58
N GLN A 181 -2.77 -11.95 14.27
CA GLN A 181 -1.82 -10.92 14.65
C GLN A 181 -0.79 -10.78 13.53
N VAL A 182 -0.61 -9.56 13.06
CA VAL A 182 0.41 -9.17 12.08
C VAL A 182 1.11 -7.89 12.58
N PHE A 183 2.26 -7.57 11.98
CA PHE A 183 3.20 -6.57 12.49
C PHE A 183 3.50 -5.49 11.45
N GLY A 184 3.98 -4.34 11.93
CA GLY A 184 4.41 -3.22 11.11
C GLY A 184 5.81 -2.77 11.51
N LEU A 185 6.62 -2.36 10.53
CA LEU A 185 7.95 -1.79 10.73
C LEU A 185 8.20 -0.57 9.82
#